data_AF-A0A534S6X2-F1
#
_entry.id   AF-A0A534S6X2-F1
#
_cell.length_a   1.000
_cell.length_b   1.000
_cell.length_c   1.000
_cell.angle_alpha   90.00
_cell.angle_beta   90.00
_cell.angle_gamma   90.00
#
_symmetry.space_group_name_H-M   'P 1'
#
loop_
_entity.id
_entity.type
_entity.pdbx_description
1 polymer ?
#
loop_
_entity_poly.entity_id
_entity_poly.type
_entity_poly.pdbx_seq_one_letter_code
_entity_poly.pdbx_strand_id
1 'polypeptide(L)'
;MRPGPCTEAFRHFGRGASARLPGFDGFHGVGLCIYESPWLRGGDPEKYMISLEENMIVALEINHYPVKLEHLLRVTADGAEILSQYPIDPELMPA
;
A
#
# COMPACT_ATOMS: atom_id res chain seq x y z
N MET A 1 -14.97 5.94 -19.71
CA MET A 1 -14.58 6.72 -18.50
C MET A 1 -13.11 6.43 -18.28
N ARG A 2 -12.22 7.44 -18.30
CA ARG A 2 -10.81 7.20 -17.95
C ARG A 2 -10.71 7.09 -16.43
N PRO A 3 -10.08 6.04 -15.87
CA PRO A 3 -9.85 5.98 -14.43
C PRO A 3 -8.96 7.15 -14.01
N GLY A 4 -9.37 7.89 -12.99
CA GLY A 4 -8.55 8.94 -12.39
C GLY A 4 -7.38 8.35 -11.60
N PRO A 5 -6.41 9.18 -11.17
CA PRO A 5 -5.32 8.74 -10.31
C PRO A 5 -5.86 8.07 -9.04
N CYS A 6 -5.30 6.92 -8.66
CA CYS A 6 -5.70 6.17 -7.45
C CYS A 6 -5.21 6.81 -6.14
N THR A 7 -4.79 8.08 -6.16
CA THR A 7 -4.27 8.81 -5.00
C THR A 7 -5.29 8.95 -3.87
N GLU A 8 -6.58 9.00 -4.20
CA GLU A 8 -7.67 8.99 -3.21
C GLU A 8 -7.69 7.71 -2.35
N ALA A 9 -7.32 6.55 -2.92
CA ALA A 9 -7.29 5.29 -2.17
C ALA A 9 -6.25 5.33 -1.04
N PHE A 10 -5.12 6.01 -1.25
CA PHE A 10 -4.05 6.16 -0.25
C PHE A 10 -4.47 7.05 0.93
N ARG A 11 -5.49 7.92 0.78
CA ARG A 11 -6.04 8.68 1.92
C ARG A 11 -6.68 7.78 2.98
N HIS A 12 -7.14 6.60 2.59
CA HIS A 12 -7.71 5.62 3.52
C HIS A 12 -6.64 4.75 4.20
N PHE A 13 -5.38 4.88 3.78
CA PHE A 13 -4.25 4.10 4.32
C PHE A 13 -3.53 4.90 5.40
N GLY A 14 -4.09 4.96 6.61
CA GLY A 14 -3.51 5.70 7.75
C GLY A 14 -3.43 4.88 9.02
N ARG A 15 -3.22 5.54 10.16
CA ARG A 15 -3.32 4.89 11.47
C ARG A 15 -4.68 4.17 11.60
N GLY A 16 -4.66 2.92 12.04
CA GLY A 16 -5.87 2.10 12.16
C GLY A 16 -6.33 1.44 10.86
N ALA A 17 -5.69 1.71 9.72
CA ALA A 17 -5.92 0.96 8.50
C ALA A 17 -5.44 -0.50 8.64
N SER A 18 -5.95 -1.35 7.76
CA SER A 18 -5.63 -2.78 7.71
C SER A 18 -5.55 -3.25 6.25
N ALA A 19 -5.06 -4.46 6.00
CA ALA A 19 -4.88 -4.98 4.63
C ALA A 19 -6.18 -5.17 3.83
N ARG A 20 -7.37 -5.02 4.45
CA ARG A 20 -8.69 -5.23 3.81
C ARG A 20 -9.19 -4.04 2.96
N LEU A 21 -8.30 -3.15 2.55
CA LEU A 21 -8.68 -2.03 1.71
C LEU A 21 -9.03 -2.53 0.29
N PRO A 22 -10.21 -2.18 -0.26
CA PRO A 22 -10.60 -2.61 -1.60
C PRO A 22 -9.57 -2.23 -2.66
N GLY A 23 -9.15 -3.20 -3.48
CA GLY A 23 -8.19 -2.97 -4.56
C GLY A 23 -6.70 -3.13 -4.20
N PHE A 24 -6.39 -3.57 -2.97
CA PHE A 24 -5.02 -3.89 -2.55
C PHE A 24 -4.86 -5.38 -2.24
N ASP A 25 -3.72 -5.95 -2.61
CA ASP A 25 -3.44 -7.37 -2.34
C ASP A 25 -2.91 -7.60 -0.93
N GLY A 26 -2.21 -6.61 -0.39
CA GLY A 26 -1.61 -6.66 0.94
C GLY A 26 -0.48 -5.67 1.10
N PHE A 27 0.14 -5.73 2.27
CA PHE A 27 1.38 -5.01 2.57
C PHE A 27 2.31 -5.85 3.42
N HIS A 28 3.59 -5.48 3.40
CA HIS A 28 4.55 -5.95 4.37
C HIS A 28 5.32 -4.79 5.00
N GLY A 29 5.82 -4.99 6.23
CA GLY A 29 6.74 -4.07 6.87
C GLY A 29 8.06 -3.98 6.11
N VAL A 30 8.71 -2.82 6.21
CA VAL A 30 10.05 -2.58 5.65
C VAL A 30 10.86 -1.73 6.63
N GLY A 31 12.12 -2.11 6.83
CA GLY A 31 13.02 -1.41 7.75
C GLY A 31 14.49 -1.69 7.43
N LEU A 32 15.13 -2.52 8.25
CA LEU A 32 16.49 -3.02 8.01
C LEU A 32 16.53 -4.14 6.98
N CYS A 33 15.40 -4.83 6.78
CA CYS A 33 15.19 -5.86 5.77
C CYS A 33 14.05 -5.49 4.83
N ILE A 34 14.08 -6.05 3.61
CA ILE A 34 13.05 -5.84 2.60
C ILE A 34 11.69 -6.44 2.99
N TYR A 35 11.67 -7.49 3.81
CA TYR A 35 10.45 -8.11 4.33
C TYR A 35 10.52 -8.14 5.84
N GLU A 36 9.67 -7.36 6.49
CA GLU A 36 9.49 -7.33 7.94
C GLU A 36 8.01 -7.49 8.30
N SER A 37 7.75 -7.86 9.55
CA SER A 37 6.38 -7.90 10.07
C SER A 37 5.80 -6.48 10.18
N PRO A 38 4.48 -6.31 9.98
CA PRO A 38 3.51 -7.33 9.58
C PRO A 38 3.65 -7.76 8.12
N TRP A 39 3.22 -8.98 7.78
CA TRP A 39 2.95 -9.36 6.39
C TRP A 39 1.49 -9.80 6.32
N LEU A 40 0.66 -8.96 5.71
CA LEU A 40 -0.79 -9.17 5.68
C LEU A 40 -1.35 -8.99 4.27
N ARG A 41 -2.28 -9.86 3.92
CA ARG A 41 -3.02 -9.85 2.66
C ARG A 41 -4.46 -9.45 2.90
N GLY A 42 -5.10 -8.86 1.89
CA GLY A 42 -6.52 -8.47 1.98
C GLY A 42 -7.48 -9.64 2.25
N GLY A 43 -7.07 -10.87 1.87
CA GLY A 43 -7.82 -12.09 2.11
C GLY A 43 -7.59 -12.77 3.47
N ASP A 44 -6.72 -12.22 4.34
CA ASP A 44 -6.37 -12.90 5.59
C ASP A 44 -7.57 -12.95 6.57
N PRO A 45 -7.69 -14.03 7.37
CA PRO A 45 -8.69 -14.13 8.43
C PRO A 45 -8.62 -12.96 9.40
N GLU A 46 -9.77 -12.49 9.87
CA GLU A 46 -9.89 -11.28 10.70
C GLU A 46 -9.04 -11.32 11.97
N LYS A 47 -8.89 -12.51 12.57
CA LYS A 47 -8.05 -12.74 13.77
C LYS A 47 -6.55 -12.45 13.57
N TYR A 48 -6.10 -12.34 12.32
CA TYR A 48 -4.71 -12.01 11.99
C TYR A 48 -4.54 -10.55 11.55
N MET A 49 -5.63 -9.79 11.42
CA MET A 49 -5.56 -8.40 11.02
C MET A 49 -4.95 -7.56 12.15
N ILE A 50 -3.97 -6.74 11.78
CA ILE A 50 -3.41 -5.75 12.69
C ILE A 50 -3.73 -4.34 12.19
N SER A 51 -3.94 -3.45 13.15
CA SER A 51 -4.04 -2.01 12.88
C SER A 51 -2.65 -1.44 12.67
N LEU A 52 -2.50 -0.58 11.66
CA LEU A 52 -1.27 0.17 11.46
C LEU A 52 -1.11 1.29 12.48
N GLU A 53 0.14 1.58 12.84
CA GLU A 53 0.53 2.65 13.75
C GLU A 53 1.31 3.74 13.03
N GLU A 54 1.28 4.95 13.59
CA GLU A 54 1.98 6.10 13.02
C GLU A 54 3.49 5.84 12.94
N ASN A 55 4.10 6.27 11.83
CA ASN A 55 5.51 6.07 11.47
C ASN A 55 5.93 4.63 11.16
N MET A 56 5.01 3.67 11.12
CA MET A 56 5.30 2.40 10.45
C MET A 56 5.60 2.66 8.97
N ILE A 57 6.62 1.97 8.45
CA ILE A 57 6.95 1.95 7.03
C ILE A 57 6.54 0.60 6.47
N VAL A 58 5.76 0.63 5.40
CA VAL A 58 5.28 -0.57 4.72
C VAL A 58 5.50 -0.45 3.22
N ALA A 59 5.72 -1.59 2.56
CA ALA A 59 5.54 -1.71 1.12
C ALA A 59 4.10 -2.16 0.85
N LEU A 60 3.38 -1.37 0.05
CA LEU A 60 2.04 -1.69 -0.40
C LEU A 60 2.12 -2.38 -1.77
N GLU A 61 1.69 -3.63 -1.83
CA GLU A 61 1.74 -4.44 -3.05
C GLU A 61 0.43 -4.29 -3.86
N ILE A 62 0.57 -3.94 -5.14
CA ILE A 62 -0.52 -3.85 -6.11
C ILE A 62 -0.18 -4.76 -7.28
N ASN A 63 -0.77 -5.96 -7.31
CA ASN A 63 -0.55 -6.95 -8.36
C ASN A 63 -1.75 -6.96 -9.31
N HIS A 64 -1.50 -6.58 -10.56
CA HIS A 64 -2.51 -6.61 -11.62
C HIS A 64 -1.91 -7.15 -12.90
N TYR A 65 -2.04 -8.45 -13.19
CA TYR A 65 -1.42 -9.07 -14.35
C TYR A 65 -1.68 -8.30 -15.66
N PRO A 66 -0.64 -7.94 -16.45
CA PRO A 66 0.78 -8.32 -16.33
C PRO A 66 1.66 -7.34 -15.51
N VAL A 67 1.07 -6.33 -14.87
CA VAL A 67 1.74 -5.25 -14.15
C VAL A 67 1.84 -5.56 -12.65
N LYS A 68 3.01 -5.30 -12.05
CA LYS A 68 3.18 -5.20 -10.60
C LYS A 68 3.64 -3.79 -10.25
N LEU A 69 2.96 -3.16 -9.30
CA LEU A 69 3.38 -1.90 -8.70
C LEU A 69 3.54 -2.09 -7.20
N GLU A 70 4.49 -1.36 -6.63
CA GLU A 70 4.75 -1.37 -5.19
C GLU A 70 5.20 0.03 -4.75
N HIS A 71 4.60 0.52 -3.68
CA HIS A 71 4.94 1.81 -3.09
C HIS A 71 5.45 1.62 -1.66
N LEU A 72 6.57 2.28 -1.32
CA LEU A 72 6.95 2.47 0.07
C LEU A 72 6.13 3.62 0.66
N LEU A 73 5.44 3.34 1.75
CA LEU A 73 4.57 4.27 2.44
C LEU A 73 5.01 4.43 3.90
N ARG A 74 4.98 5.66 4.40
CA ARG A 74 4.96 5.94 5.84
C ARG A 74 3.53 6.18 6.29
N VAL A 75 3.11 5.47 7.32
CA VAL A 75 1.80 5.68 7.95
C VAL A 75 1.84 6.97 8.76
N THR A 76 0.83 7.82 8.55
CA THR A 76 0.65 9.07 9.30
C THR A 76 -0.70 9.05 10.03
N ALA A 77 -0.96 10.05 10.87
CA ALA A 77 -2.23 10.20 11.57
C ALA A 77 -3.43 10.30 10.61
N ASP A 78 -3.25 10.95 9.46
CA ASP A 78 -4.34 11.35 8.56
C ASP A 78 -4.34 10.60 7.20
N GLY A 79 -3.45 9.61 7.04
CA GLY A 79 -3.29 8.85 5.79
C GLY A 79 -1.87 8.34 5.60
N ALA A 80 -1.45 8.11 4.35
CA ALA A 80 -0.11 7.65 4.02
C ALA A 80 0.71 8.75 3.34
N GLU A 81 1.99 8.84 3.68
CA GLU A 81 2.99 9.54 2.87
C GLU A 81 3.68 8.53 1.95
N ILE A 82 3.72 8.82 0.65
CA ILE A 82 4.45 8.01 -0.32
C ILE A 82 5.93 8.41 -0.30
N LEU A 83 6.80 7.47 0.07
CA LEU A 83 8.26 7.67 0.14
C LEU A 83 8.96 7.34 -1.19
N SER A 84 8.39 6.43 -1.98
CA SER A 84 8.93 6.05 -3.28
C SER A 84 8.66 7.13 -4.34
N GLN A 85 9.70 7.58 -5.04
CA GLN A 85 9.59 8.60 -6.11
C GLN A 85 10.07 8.07 -7.48
N TYR A 86 10.31 6.76 -7.61
CA TYR A 86 10.74 6.19 -8.88
C TYR A 86 9.65 6.40 -9.94
N PRO A 87 10.01 6.89 -11.14
CA PRO A 87 9.01 7.17 -12.17
C PRO A 87 8.31 5.88 -12.61
N ILE A 88 6.99 5.95 -12.77
CA ILE A 88 6.21 4.90 -13.40
C ILE A 88 6.43 4.99 -14.91
N ASP A 89 6.52 3.84 -15.58
CA ASP A 89 6.63 3.78 -17.03
C ASP A 89 5.48 4.58 -17.68
N PRO A 90 5.76 5.57 -18.52
CA PRO A 90 4.75 6.36 -19.21
C PRO A 90 3.77 5.52 -20.04
N GLU A 91 4.19 4.35 -20.55
CA GLU A 91 3.32 3.45 -21.30
C GLU A 91 2.24 2.79 -20.41
N LEU A 92 2.49 2.72 -19.10
CA LEU A 92 1.56 2.19 -18.10
C LEU A 92 0.69 3.27 -17.45
N MET A 93 0.95 4.54 -17.74
CA MET A 93 0.21 5.69 -17.22
C MET A 93 -0.86 6.13 -18.25
N PRO A 94 -2.14 6.26 -17.86
CA PRO A 94 -3.13 6.80 -18.78
C PRO A 94 -2.83 8.27 -19.11
N ALA A 95 -2.89 8.61 -20.40
CA ALA A 95 -2.71 9.98 -20.94
C ALA A 95 -3.86 10.94 -20.60
#